data_AF-A0A1L7CSE5-F1
#
_entry.id   AF-A0A1L7CSE5-F1
#
_cell.length_a   1.000
_cell.length_b   1.000
_cell.length_c   1.000
_cell.angle_alpha   90.00
_cell.angle_beta   90.00
_cell.angle_gamma   90.00
#
_symmetry.space_group_name_H-M   'P 1'
#
loop_
_entity.id
_entity.type
_entity.pdbx_description
1 polymer ?
#
loop_
_entity_poly.entity_id
_entity_poly.type
_entity_poly.pdbx_seq_one_letter_code
_entity_poly.pdbx_strand_id
1 'polypeptide(L)'
;MTGPDDPRDNGNADDRDDLTPGSGEGADSGSYPSYPAYPSTNHPEDREDFGRAGAGYDADGYGAGYGAGYDQAHDQNYDQAYGYDAVGYGPGHDEAPALRTADGRVSITESIAWGFRATFAGWQVWVLGTLAVLAVVALLGGLGFWADVNYVGSGGSVLGTATNMITNFGMLFLMPLVYNLALGHISRGRVDWGMLRQNLNYLPTLGMVVLVSVITAVAVAVIVVPGVLVAFASVDPAAAARGDLPAGAMIGLAVTMLLALLVALIVGPLTMLWNWTVADRRAPFGAAIGVGFRAALRNFFPLLGLNILLGLITLVLVVITFGLALLVVLPASYNAQAHAYRQAVGGVVPARG
;
A
#
# COMPACT_ATOMS: atom_id res chain seq x y z
N MET A 1 8.57 60.61 8.03
CA MET A 1 9.47 61.61 8.63
C MET A 1 9.71 61.18 10.08
N THR A 2 10.98 60.86 10.41
CA THR A 2 11.68 60.99 11.73
C THR A 2 10.83 60.79 13.01
N GLY A 3 10.99 59.76 13.85
CA GLY A 3 12.17 59.39 14.70
C GLY A 3 12.26 60.31 15.93
N PRO A 4 12.95 60.00 17.06
CA PRO A 4 13.43 58.76 17.72
C PRO A 4 12.95 58.69 19.21
N ASP A 5 13.37 57.72 20.05
CA ASP A 5 13.61 57.87 21.52
C ASP A 5 14.06 56.56 22.21
N ASP A 6 15.37 56.54 22.47
CA ASP A 6 16.17 56.11 23.64
C ASP A 6 16.05 54.73 24.38
N PRO A 7 17.21 54.11 24.78
CA PRO A 7 17.36 52.85 25.50
C PRO A 7 17.77 53.01 26.99
N ARG A 8 17.62 51.94 27.81
CA ARG A 8 18.30 51.73 29.12
C ARG A 8 18.44 50.21 29.33
N ASP A 9 19.62 49.61 29.45
CA ASP A 9 20.67 49.71 30.49
C ASP A 9 20.32 49.01 31.82
N ASN A 10 21.19 48.05 32.16
CA ASN A 10 21.50 47.39 33.44
C ASN A 10 22.23 46.08 33.06
N GLY A 11 23.55 45.91 33.16
CA GLY A 11 24.53 46.51 34.06
C GLY A 11 25.10 45.39 34.94
N ASN A 12 26.33 44.93 34.68
CA ASN A 12 27.40 44.98 35.67
C ASN A 12 28.77 44.70 35.04
N ALA A 13 29.69 45.62 35.30
CA ALA A 13 31.12 45.51 35.07
C ALA A 13 31.81 44.99 36.35
N ASP A 14 33.15 45.11 36.37
CA ASP A 14 34.13 44.79 37.42
C ASP A 14 34.87 43.47 37.12
N ASP A 15 36.19 43.38 36.98
CA ASP A 15 37.25 44.37 37.18
C ASP A 15 38.51 43.92 36.40
N ARG A 16 39.32 44.91 36.05
CA ARG A 16 40.67 44.78 35.50
C ARG A 16 41.62 44.32 36.62
N ASP A 17 42.69 43.60 36.29
CA ASP A 17 44.05 44.12 36.48
C ASP A 17 45.13 43.14 36.01
N ASP A 18 46.28 43.76 35.77
CA ASP A 18 47.39 43.47 34.88
C ASP A 18 48.55 42.73 35.60
N LEU A 19 49.55 42.27 34.82
CA LEU A 19 50.97 42.05 35.19
C LEU A 19 51.49 40.70 35.78
N THR A 20 52.07 39.89 34.86
CA THR A 20 53.45 39.31 34.86
C THR A 20 53.96 38.28 35.90
N PRO A 21 55.05 37.50 35.60
CA PRO A 21 55.20 36.09 35.97
C PRO A 21 56.20 35.81 37.11
N GLY A 22 56.07 34.67 37.79
CA GLY A 22 57.05 34.20 38.78
C GLY A 22 56.79 32.80 39.37
N SER A 23 57.79 31.95 39.19
CA SER A 23 58.15 30.64 39.81
C SER A 23 57.65 30.27 41.22
N GLY A 24 57.40 28.96 41.41
CA GLY A 24 57.44 28.24 42.72
C GLY A 24 56.36 27.14 42.81
N GLU A 25 56.65 25.89 42.44
CA GLU A 25 56.90 24.74 43.35
C GLU A 25 55.64 24.06 43.94
N GLY A 26 55.50 22.75 43.66
CA GLY A 26 54.78 21.79 44.53
C GLY A 26 53.80 20.85 43.83
N ALA A 27 54.23 19.58 43.62
CA ALA A 27 53.53 18.31 43.92
C ALA A 27 52.05 18.12 43.45
N ASP A 28 51.56 17.00 42.91
CA ASP A 28 52.03 15.62 42.72
C ASP A 28 51.00 14.91 41.80
N SER A 29 51.44 13.83 41.16
CA SER A 29 50.66 12.68 40.67
C SER A 29 49.27 12.88 40.03
N GLY A 30 49.20 12.70 38.72
CA GLY A 30 47.95 12.45 37.99
C GLY A 30 48.19 12.23 36.51
N SER A 31 48.79 11.08 36.16
CA SER A 31 49.02 10.69 34.76
C SER A 31 47.68 10.41 34.08
N TYR A 32 47.11 11.42 33.42
CA TYR A 32 46.01 11.22 32.47
C TYR A 32 46.59 10.84 31.11
N PRO A 33 46.04 9.83 30.42
CA PRO A 33 46.45 9.50 29.05
C PRO A 33 46.23 10.73 28.16
N SER A 34 47.28 11.19 27.49
CA SER A 34 47.17 12.15 26.39
C SER A 34 46.43 11.45 25.25
N TYR A 35 45.14 11.77 25.09
CA TYR A 35 44.40 11.36 23.92
C TYR A 35 44.91 12.15 22.71
N PRO A 36 45.14 11.50 21.56
CA PRO A 36 45.39 12.21 20.32
C PRO A 36 44.25 13.21 20.08
N ALA A 37 44.58 14.45 19.73
CA ALA A 37 43.58 15.41 19.30
C ALA A 37 42.79 14.78 18.13
N TYR A 38 41.46 14.78 18.23
CA TYR A 38 40.61 14.33 17.14
C TYR A 38 41.01 15.10 15.87
N PRO A 39 41.23 14.43 14.73
CA PRO A 39 41.43 15.13 13.48
C PRO A 39 40.22 16.02 13.24
N SER A 40 40.47 17.27 12.85
CA SER A 40 39.39 18.21 12.51
C SER A 40 38.51 17.57 11.44
N THR A 41 37.23 17.41 11.76
CA THR A 41 36.25 16.96 10.77
C THR A 41 36.01 18.14 9.84
N ASN A 42 36.25 17.99 8.53
CA ASN A 42 35.98 19.07 7.58
C ASN A 42 34.49 19.38 7.59
N HIS A 43 34.12 20.52 8.18
CA HIS A 43 32.77 21.01 8.10
C HIS A 43 32.58 21.71 6.75
N PRO A 44 31.36 21.67 6.17
CA PRO A 44 31.05 22.40 4.95
C PRO A 44 31.40 23.90 5.03
N GLU A 45 31.40 24.41 6.26
CA GLU A 45 31.66 25.78 6.69
C GLU A 45 33.13 26.19 6.58
N ASP A 46 34.04 25.21 6.61
CA ASP A 46 35.49 25.43 6.59
C ASP A 46 36.03 25.70 5.17
N ARG A 47 35.14 25.70 4.16
CA ARG A 47 35.47 25.96 2.77
C ARG A 47 35.52 27.47 2.53
N GLU A 48 36.52 27.91 1.78
CA GLU A 48 36.71 29.34 1.44
C GLU A 48 35.50 29.96 0.71
N ASP A 49 34.67 29.12 0.06
CA ASP A 49 33.46 29.53 -0.67
C ASP A 49 32.15 29.31 0.09
N PHE A 50 32.20 28.98 1.40
CA PHE A 50 30.98 28.80 2.17
C PHE A 50 30.20 30.12 2.29
N GLY A 51 29.02 30.15 1.66
CA GLY A 51 28.16 31.34 1.61
C GLY A 51 28.35 32.26 0.39
N ARG A 52 29.22 31.92 -0.58
CA ARG A 52 29.35 32.69 -1.82
C ARG A 52 28.53 32.12 -2.97
N ALA A 53 27.54 32.89 -3.42
CA ALA A 53 26.76 32.60 -4.61
C ALA A 53 27.57 32.90 -5.89
N GLY A 54 28.16 31.85 -6.47
CA GLY A 54 28.39 31.68 -7.91
C GLY A 54 29.66 32.28 -8.54
N ALA A 55 30.52 31.41 -9.10
CA ALA A 55 30.85 31.37 -10.54
C ALA A 55 31.99 30.36 -10.84
N GLY A 56 31.61 29.16 -11.33
CA GLY A 56 32.27 28.42 -12.42
C GLY A 56 33.62 27.71 -12.19
N TYR A 57 33.57 26.38 -12.00
CA TYR A 57 34.39 25.38 -12.73
C TYR A 57 33.62 24.04 -12.81
N ASP A 58 33.68 23.42 -13.99
CA ASP A 58 33.01 22.17 -14.36
C ASP A 58 33.45 20.95 -13.52
N ALA A 59 32.49 20.28 -12.89
CA ALA A 59 32.57 18.87 -12.51
C ALA A 59 31.15 18.29 -12.36
N ASP A 60 30.98 17.13 -12.99
CA ASP A 60 29.79 16.29 -13.14
C ASP A 60 28.75 16.27 -12.01
N GLY A 61 27.48 16.39 -12.44
CA GLY A 61 26.33 15.79 -11.78
C GLY A 61 25.71 16.61 -10.65
N TYR A 62 24.55 17.21 -10.95
CA TYR A 62 23.36 17.46 -10.12
C TYR A 62 22.67 18.74 -10.62
N GLY A 63 21.74 18.57 -11.56
CA GLY A 63 20.95 19.65 -12.11
C GLY A 63 19.83 20.08 -11.16
N ALA A 64 19.95 21.27 -10.59
CA ALA A 64 18.84 22.05 -10.06
C ALA A 64 18.41 23.08 -11.12
N GLY A 65 17.25 22.86 -11.74
CA GLY A 65 16.58 23.85 -12.59
C GLY A 65 15.57 24.65 -11.78
N TYR A 66 15.84 25.95 -11.59
CA TYR A 66 14.85 26.90 -11.12
C TYR A 66 13.97 27.37 -12.29
N GLY A 67 12.68 27.05 -12.24
CA GLY A 67 11.66 27.64 -13.11
C GLY A 67 10.56 26.67 -13.53
N ALA A 68 9.36 26.88 -12.98
CA ALA A 68 8.07 26.26 -13.33
C ALA A 68 7.82 24.81 -12.87
N GLY A 69 6.90 24.65 -11.90
CA GLY A 69 6.23 23.36 -11.63
C GLY A 69 5.98 23.08 -10.14
N TYR A 70 4.83 23.51 -9.63
CA TYR A 70 4.37 23.27 -8.25
C TYR A 70 3.87 21.82 -7.99
N ASP A 71 4.38 20.80 -8.70
CA ASP A 71 3.84 19.43 -8.60
C ASP A 71 4.89 18.30 -8.50
N GLN A 72 6.21 18.57 -8.50
CA GLN A 72 7.23 17.51 -8.59
C GLN A 72 8.17 17.40 -7.38
N ALA A 73 8.13 18.34 -6.44
CA ALA A 73 9.03 18.37 -5.27
C ALA A 73 8.52 17.57 -4.05
N HIS A 74 7.29 17.05 -4.09
CA HIS A 74 6.71 16.32 -2.95
C HIS A 74 7.01 14.81 -2.94
N ASP A 75 7.43 14.24 -4.08
CA ASP A 75 7.68 12.79 -4.18
C ASP A 75 9.14 12.42 -3.83
N GLN A 76 10.12 13.28 -4.09
CA GLN A 76 11.54 12.95 -3.84
C GLN A 76 11.92 12.89 -2.35
N ASN A 77 11.23 13.64 -1.49
CA ASN A 77 11.49 13.64 -0.05
C ASN A 77 10.77 12.51 0.70
N TYR A 78 9.75 11.90 0.10
CA TYR A 78 9.03 10.78 0.72
C TYR A 78 9.82 9.46 0.63
N ASP A 79 10.61 9.29 -0.44
CA ASP A 79 11.47 8.11 -0.63
C ASP A 79 12.67 8.10 0.33
N GLN A 80 13.20 9.27 0.72
CA GLN A 80 14.29 9.39 1.72
C GLN A 80 13.80 9.26 3.18
N ALA A 81 12.55 9.61 3.49
CA ALA A 81 12.00 9.49 4.85
C ALA A 81 11.67 8.03 5.25
N TYR A 82 11.66 7.11 4.30
CA TYR A 82 11.31 5.69 4.50
C TYR A 82 12.49 4.74 4.30
N GLY A 83 13.73 5.12 4.64
CA GLY A 83 14.84 4.16 4.70
C GLY A 83 15.00 3.30 3.45
N TYR A 84 14.60 3.82 2.29
CA TYR A 84 14.97 3.30 0.98
C TYR A 84 16.37 3.79 0.64
N ASP A 85 17.29 3.63 1.59
CA ASP A 85 18.68 3.53 1.20
C ASP A 85 18.75 2.29 0.32
N ALA A 86 19.29 2.46 -0.87
CA ALA A 86 19.99 1.40 -1.56
C ALA A 86 21.14 0.96 -0.63
N VAL A 87 20.81 0.21 0.42
CA VAL A 87 21.78 -0.38 1.32
C VAL A 87 22.49 -1.42 0.46
N GLY A 88 23.67 -1.03 -0.04
CA GLY A 88 24.64 -1.96 -0.59
C GLY A 88 24.82 -3.09 0.41
N TYR A 89 24.30 -4.26 0.08
CA TYR A 89 24.45 -5.42 0.92
C TYR A 89 25.80 -6.07 0.60
N GLY A 90 26.60 -6.25 1.65
CA GLY A 90 27.88 -6.93 1.62
C GLY A 90 27.78 -8.40 1.17
N PRO A 91 28.94 -9.05 0.97
CA PRO A 91 29.06 -10.25 0.15
C PRO A 91 28.45 -11.48 0.84
N GLY A 92 27.39 -12.02 0.24
CA GLY A 92 26.73 -13.23 0.73
C GLY A 92 25.35 -13.45 0.12
N HIS A 93 25.30 -13.70 -1.19
CA HIS A 93 24.25 -14.40 -1.96
C HIS A 93 22.78 -14.24 -1.51
N ASP A 94 22.11 -13.24 -2.10
CA ASP A 94 20.91 -13.36 -2.94
C ASP A 94 20.79 -11.99 -3.64
N GLU A 95 20.98 -11.93 -4.95
CA GLU A 95 20.96 -10.66 -5.69
C GLU A 95 19.59 -9.98 -5.52
N ALA A 96 19.55 -8.88 -4.76
CA ALA A 96 18.36 -8.06 -4.66
C ALA A 96 17.93 -7.66 -6.08
N PRO A 97 16.63 -7.79 -6.44
CA PRO A 97 16.19 -7.48 -7.79
C PRO A 97 16.59 -6.05 -8.13
N ALA A 98 17.28 -5.85 -9.25
CA ALA A 98 17.62 -4.52 -9.74
C ALA A 98 16.34 -3.67 -9.73
N LEU A 99 16.36 -2.48 -9.11
CA LEU A 99 15.18 -1.64 -8.95
C LEU A 99 15.18 -0.50 -9.98
N ARG A 100 14.01 -0.11 -10.45
CA ARG A 100 13.80 1.05 -11.33
C ARG A 100 12.63 1.90 -10.85
N THR A 101 12.69 3.20 -11.08
CA THR A 101 11.52 4.07 -10.91
C THR A 101 10.55 3.85 -12.07
N ALA A 102 9.27 3.70 -11.77
CA ALA A 102 8.24 3.55 -12.80
C ALA A 102 7.90 4.90 -13.46
N ASP A 103 7.54 4.84 -14.74
CA ASP A 103 7.16 6.00 -15.58
C ASP A 103 5.71 6.45 -15.38
N GLY A 104 5.00 5.91 -14.38
CA GLY A 104 3.60 6.21 -14.10
C GLY A 104 2.59 5.44 -14.95
N ARG A 105 3.05 4.50 -15.80
CA ARG A 105 2.21 3.69 -16.70
C ARG A 105 2.20 2.22 -16.27
N VAL A 106 1.00 1.64 -16.24
CA VAL A 106 0.82 0.23 -15.86
C VAL A 106 1.08 -0.69 -17.05
N SER A 107 1.98 -1.65 -16.85
CA SER A 107 2.20 -2.80 -17.73
C SER A 107 1.55 -4.05 -17.13
N ILE A 108 0.52 -4.56 -17.82
CA ILE A 108 -0.27 -5.71 -17.37
C ILE A 108 0.61 -6.97 -17.29
N THR A 109 1.37 -7.26 -18.37
CA THR A 109 2.18 -8.48 -18.48
C THR A 109 3.28 -8.50 -17.44
N GLU A 110 3.96 -7.37 -17.24
CA GLU A 110 5.03 -7.23 -16.25
C GLU A 110 4.48 -7.41 -14.82
N SER A 111 3.30 -6.85 -14.55
CA SER A 111 2.66 -6.98 -13.24
C SER A 111 2.24 -8.42 -12.96
N ILE A 112 1.64 -9.12 -13.93
CA ILE A 112 1.24 -10.52 -13.77
C ILE A 112 2.46 -11.43 -13.62
N ALA A 113 3.47 -11.28 -14.49
CA ALA A 113 4.70 -12.07 -14.44
C ALA A 113 5.40 -11.88 -13.09
N TRP A 114 5.49 -10.64 -12.61
CA TRP A 114 6.01 -10.34 -11.28
C TRP A 114 5.17 -11.01 -10.19
N GLY A 115 3.84 -10.92 -10.27
CA GLY A 115 2.93 -11.50 -9.28
C GLY A 115 3.13 -13.00 -9.06
N PHE A 116 3.23 -13.76 -10.16
CA PHE A 116 3.52 -15.20 -10.09
C PHE A 116 4.93 -15.47 -9.59
N ARG A 117 5.95 -14.78 -10.13
CA ARG A 117 7.34 -14.94 -9.70
C ARG A 117 7.51 -14.68 -8.20
N ALA A 118 6.95 -13.58 -7.71
CA ALA A 118 6.95 -13.22 -6.30
C ALA A 118 6.27 -14.31 -5.46
N THR A 119 5.10 -14.79 -5.88
CA THR A 119 4.39 -15.85 -5.15
C THR A 119 5.23 -17.10 -4.96
N PHE A 120 5.97 -17.53 -5.99
CA PHE A 120 6.85 -18.69 -5.90
C PHE A 120 8.14 -18.42 -5.15
N ALA A 121 8.75 -17.24 -5.30
CA ALA A 121 9.93 -16.84 -4.52
C ALA A 121 9.61 -16.78 -3.01
N GLY A 122 8.39 -16.36 -2.68
CA GLY A 122 7.87 -16.27 -1.31
C GLY A 122 6.88 -17.36 -0.94
N TRP A 123 7.00 -18.57 -1.52
CA TRP A 123 5.94 -19.59 -1.43
C TRP A 123 5.56 -19.96 0.01
N GLN A 124 6.52 -19.93 0.93
CA GLN A 124 6.29 -20.26 2.34
C GLN A 124 5.28 -19.33 3.00
N VAL A 125 5.34 -18.03 2.70
CA VAL A 125 4.38 -17.06 3.27
C VAL A 125 3.10 -17.04 2.44
N TRP A 126 3.22 -17.01 1.11
CA TRP A 126 2.07 -16.83 0.23
C TRP A 126 1.20 -18.08 0.12
N VAL A 127 1.78 -19.24 -0.15
CA VAL A 127 1.03 -20.48 -0.36
C VAL A 127 0.53 -21.03 0.97
N LEU A 128 1.38 -21.10 2.00
CA LEU A 128 0.95 -21.56 3.31
C LEU A 128 0.00 -20.57 3.99
N GLY A 129 0.20 -19.26 3.81
CA GLY A 129 -0.73 -18.24 4.29
C GLY A 129 -2.09 -18.36 3.63
N THR A 130 -2.13 -18.55 2.30
CA THR A 130 -3.39 -18.80 1.58
C THR A 130 -4.05 -20.10 2.04
N LEU A 131 -3.27 -21.17 2.21
CA LEU A 131 -3.77 -22.45 2.72
C LEU A 131 -4.38 -22.30 4.11
N ALA A 132 -3.72 -21.57 5.01
CA ALA A 132 -4.22 -21.31 6.36
C ALA A 132 -5.55 -20.52 6.33
N VAL A 133 -5.63 -19.48 5.51
CA VAL A 133 -6.86 -18.70 5.32
C VAL A 133 -7.99 -19.57 4.77
N LEU A 134 -7.73 -20.38 3.74
CA LEU A 134 -8.73 -21.29 3.17
C LEU A 134 -9.16 -22.36 4.17
N ALA A 135 -8.25 -22.88 4.99
CA ALA A 135 -8.59 -23.81 6.07
C ALA A 135 -9.54 -23.18 7.09
N VAL A 136 -9.27 -21.93 7.50
CA VAL A 136 -10.18 -21.19 8.40
C VAL A 136 -11.55 -20.96 7.76
N VAL A 137 -11.61 -20.56 6.49
CA VAL A 137 -12.87 -20.39 5.76
C VAL A 137 -13.65 -21.70 5.67
N ALA A 138 -12.97 -22.79 5.31
CA ALA A 138 -13.60 -24.10 5.22
C ALA A 138 -14.13 -24.59 6.56
N LEU A 139 -13.39 -24.36 7.65
CA LEU A 139 -13.83 -24.68 9.01
C LEU A 139 -15.07 -23.85 9.42
N LEU A 140 -15.03 -22.52 9.25
CA LEU A 140 -16.14 -21.65 9.58
C LEU A 140 -17.38 -21.94 8.73
N GLY A 141 -17.19 -22.15 7.43
CA GLY A 141 -18.27 -22.53 6.50
C GLY A 141 -18.86 -23.89 6.83
N GLY A 142 -18.02 -24.88 7.16
CA GLY A 142 -18.46 -26.20 7.60
C GLY A 142 -19.25 -26.17 8.91
N LEU A 143 -18.81 -25.35 9.88
CA LEU A 143 -19.56 -25.12 11.12
C LEU A 143 -20.91 -24.44 10.87
N GLY A 144 -20.95 -23.45 9.99
CA GLY A 144 -22.20 -22.78 9.61
C GLY A 144 -23.18 -23.71 8.93
N PHE A 145 -22.70 -24.47 7.94
CA PHE A 145 -23.50 -25.50 7.26
C PHE A 145 -24.01 -26.57 8.24
N TRP A 146 -23.14 -27.09 9.12
CA TRP A 146 -23.53 -28.04 10.14
C TRP A 146 -24.62 -27.46 11.04
N ALA A 147 -24.49 -26.21 11.48
CA ALA A 147 -25.52 -25.56 12.29
C ALA A 147 -26.84 -25.46 11.53
N ASP A 148 -26.84 -25.01 10.28
CA ASP A 148 -28.07 -24.84 9.51
C ASP A 148 -28.80 -26.17 9.23
N VAL A 149 -28.06 -27.25 8.96
CA VAL A 149 -28.65 -28.59 8.73
C VAL A 149 -29.27 -29.18 10.01
N ASN A 150 -28.78 -28.83 11.19
CA ASN A 150 -29.34 -29.32 12.46
C ASN A 150 -30.52 -28.47 12.98
N TYR A 151 -30.77 -27.29 12.41
CA TYR A 151 -31.88 -26.40 12.76
C TYR A 151 -32.87 -26.18 11.60
N VAL A 152 -33.01 -27.20 10.73
CA VAL A 152 -33.96 -27.17 9.61
C VAL A 152 -35.39 -27.05 10.15
N GLY A 153 -35.99 -25.86 10.01
CA GLY A 153 -37.37 -25.57 10.40
C GLY A 153 -37.56 -24.33 11.27
N SER A 154 -36.50 -23.73 11.84
CA SER A 154 -36.59 -22.59 12.76
C SER A 154 -36.32 -21.21 12.14
N GLY A 155 -36.28 -21.09 10.80
CA GLY A 155 -35.96 -19.83 10.12
C GLY A 155 -34.46 -19.51 10.04
N GLY A 156 -33.59 -20.51 10.21
CA GLY A 156 -32.13 -20.38 10.17
C GLY A 156 -31.48 -20.48 11.55
N SER A 157 -30.21 -20.88 11.60
CA SER A 157 -29.47 -20.96 12.87
C SER A 157 -28.78 -19.63 13.19
N VAL A 158 -28.87 -19.17 14.44
CA VAL A 158 -28.12 -17.98 14.91
C VAL A 158 -26.62 -18.21 14.73
N LEU A 159 -26.17 -19.45 15.02
CA LEU A 159 -24.77 -19.85 14.83
C LEU A 159 -24.36 -19.79 13.36
N GLY A 160 -25.17 -20.34 12.44
CA GLY A 160 -24.92 -20.30 11.00
C GLY A 160 -24.90 -18.89 10.44
N THR A 161 -25.82 -18.03 10.91
CA THR A 161 -25.83 -16.60 10.57
C THR A 161 -24.55 -15.93 11.06
N ALA A 162 -24.16 -16.14 12.32
CA ALA A 162 -22.95 -15.57 12.89
C ALA A 162 -21.69 -16.04 12.16
N THR A 163 -21.54 -17.33 11.86
CA THR A 163 -20.39 -17.87 11.10
C THR A 163 -20.32 -17.30 9.68
N ASN A 164 -21.47 -17.10 9.02
CA ASN A 164 -21.51 -16.45 7.70
C ASN A 164 -21.09 -14.99 7.78
N MET A 165 -21.57 -14.23 8.78
CA MET A 165 -21.15 -12.85 8.98
C MET A 165 -19.65 -12.76 9.29
N ILE A 166 -19.13 -13.61 10.18
CA ILE A 166 -17.70 -13.65 10.50
C ILE A 166 -16.87 -14.00 9.26
N THR A 167 -17.32 -14.94 8.42
CA THR A 167 -16.58 -15.30 7.20
C THR A 167 -16.57 -14.15 6.19
N ASN A 168 -17.72 -13.50 5.98
CA ASN A 168 -17.85 -12.42 5.01
C ASN A 168 -17.12 -11.13 5.44
N PHE A 169 -17.23 -10.74 6.70
CA PHE A 169 -16.63 -9.49 7.20
C PHE A 169 -15.23 -9.69 7.80
N GLY A 170 -14.94 -10.87 8.35
CA GLY A 170 -13.64 -11.20 8.96
C GLY A 170 -12.48 -11.09 7.96
N MET A 171 -12.75 -11.39 6.69
CA MET A 171 -11.75 -11.25 5.61
C MET A 171 -11.28 -9.81 5.41
N LEU A 172 -12.11 -8.81 5.71
CA LEU A 172 -11.74 -7.40 5.58
C LEU A 172 -10.58 -7.03 6.52
N PHE A 173 -10.51 -7.69 7.70
CA PHE A 173 -9.44 -7.47 8.69
C PHE A 173 -8.11 -8.08 8.26
N LEU A 174 -8.11 -9.04 7.32
CA LEU A 174 -6.88 -9.61 6.77
C LEU A 174 -6.29 -8.74 5.65
N MET A 175 -7.10 -7.93 4.95
CA MET A 175 -6.64 -7.17 3.79
C MET A 175 -5.47 -6.21 4.08
N PRO A 176 -5.45 -5.44 5.19
CA PRO A 176 -4.31 -4.59 5.49
C PRO A 176 -2.98 -5.36 5.62
N LEU A 177 -3.03 -6.60 6.14
CA LEU A 177 -1.86 -7.46 6.26
C LEU A 177 -1.37 -7.92 4.89
N VAL A 178 -2.29 -8.32 4.01
CA VAL A 178 -1.98 -8.75 2.63
C VAL A 178 -1.35 -7.61 1.83
N TYR A 179 -1.90 -6.39 1.94
CA TYR A 179 -1.33 -5.21 1.28
C TYR A 179 0.07 -4.89 1.78
N ASN A 180 0.28 -4.94 3.10
CA ASN A 180 1.60 -4.72 3.69
C ASN A 180 2.63 -5.75 3.21
N LEU A 181 2.25 -7.03 3.19
CA LEU A 181 3.10 -8.11 2.67
C LEU A 181 3.45 -7.90 1.19
N ALA A 182 2.47 -7.60 0.34
CA ALA A 182 2.70 -7.44 -1.08
C ALA A 182 3.59 -6.22 -1.39
N LEU A 183 3.33 -5.07 -0.77
CA LEU A 183 4.16 -3.87 -0.93
C LEU A 183 5.58 -4.08 -0.42
N GLY A 184 5.71 -4.73 0.74
CA GLY A 184 7.00 -5.01 1.33
C GLY A 184 7.82 -6.02 0.53
N HIS A 185 7.17 -7.01 -0.10
CA HIS A 185 7.84 -7.97 -0.98
C HIS A 185 8.47 -7.29 -2.20
N ILE A 186 7.79 -6.28 -2.77
CA ILE A 186 8.34 -5.47 -3.87
C ILE A 186 9.60 -4.75 -3.41
N SER A 187 9.59 -4.17 -2.21
CA SER A 187 10.72 -3.38 -1.70
C SER A 187 11.93 -4.21 -1.29
N ARG A 188 11.72 -5.37 -0.65
CA ARG A 188 12.80 -6.13 -0.01
C ARG A 188 13.30 -7.31 -0.83
N GLY A 189 12.63 -7.66 -1.93
CA GLY A 189 12.95 -8.84 -2.76
C GLY A 189 12.65 -10.20 -2.09
N ARG A 190 12.34 -10.21 -0.79
CA ARG A 190 11.96 -11.40 -0.01
C ARG A 190 10.77 -11.09 0.90
N VAL A 191 9.99 -12.12 1.22
CA VAL A 191 8.84 -12.04 2.12
C VAL A 191 9.03 -13.00 3.29
N ASP A 192 8.75 -12.52 4.49
CA ASP A 192 8.86 -13.28 5.73
C ASP A 192 7.65 -13.00 6.64
N TRP A 193 7.36 -13.91 7.57
CA TRP A 193 6.24 -13.74 8.51
C TRP A 193 6.40 -12.52 9.43
N GLY A 194 7.63 -12.05 9.67
CA GLY A 194 7.91 -10.86 10.45
C GLY A 194 7.37 -9.58 9.80
N MET A 195 7.29 -9.56 8.46
CA MET A 195 6.75 -8.45 7.69
C MET A 195 5.28 -8.16 7.97
N LEU A 196 4.50 -9.13 8.46
CA LEU A 196 3.08 -8.92 8.81
C LEU A 196 2.87 -7.79 9.83
N ARG A 197 3.86 -7.47 10.66
CA ARG A 197 3.75 -6.49 11.75
C ARG A 197 4.58 -5.23 11.51
N GLN A 198 5.55 -5.27 10.61
CA GLN A 198 6.47 -4.15 10.38
C GLN A 198 5.84 -3.12 9.45
N ASN A 199 5.97 -1.83 9.80
CA ASN A 199 5.51 -0.68 9.00
C ASN A 199 4.03 -0.73 8.58
N LEU A 200 3.21 -1.51 9.29
CA LEU A 200 1.82 -1.74 8.96
C LEU A 200 0.97 -0.48 9.19
N ASN A 201 0.27 0.00 8.16
CA ASN A 201 -0.71 1.09 8.28
C ASN A 201 -2.13 0.56 8.59
N TYR A 202 -2.26 -0.27 9.62
CA TYR A 202 -3.45 -1.14 9.77
C TYR A 202 -4.78 -0.39 9.78
N LEU A 203 -4.99 0.53 10.72
CA LEU A 203 -6.28 1.18 10.91
C LEU A 203 -6.69 2.07 9.73
N PRO A 204 -5.83 2.95 9.18
CA PRO A 204 -6.18 3.70 7.99
C PRO A 204 -6.47 2.80 6.78
N THR A 205 -5.68 1.75 6.57
CA THR A 205 -5.92 0.82 5.47
C THR A 205 -7.22 0.04 5.65
N LEU A 206 -7.53 -0.41 6.86
CA LEU A 206 -8.80 -1.07 7.17
C LEU A 206 -9.98 -0.14 6.93
N GLY A 207 -9.89 1.11 7.38
CA GLY A 207 -10.92 2.13 7.12
C GLY A 207 -11.15 2.35 5.62
N MET A 208 -10.09 2.31 4.80
CA MET A 208 -10.20 2.50 3.36
C MET A 208 -10.81 1.26 2.69
N VAL A 209 -10.43 0.06 3.11
CA VAL A 209 -11.04 -1.20 2.65
C VAL A 209 -12.54 -1.22 2.95
N VAL A 210 -12.94 -0.83 4.16
CA VAL A 210 -14.36 -0.74 4.53
C VAL A 210 -15.07 0.32 3.69
N LEU A 211 -14.48 1.51 3.53
CA LEU A 211 -15.06 2.58 2.72
C LEU A 211 -15.27 2.14 1.26
N VAL A 212 -14.26 1.54 0.64
CA VAL A 212 -14.35 1.01 -0.73
C VAL A 212 -15.41 -0.08 -0.81
N SER A 213 -15.47 -1.00 0.17
CA SER A 213 -16.49 -2.06 0.21
C SER A 213 -17.90 -1.49 0.27
N VAL A 214 -18.14 -0.46 1.10
CA VAL A 214 -19.42 0.23 1.20
C VAL A 214 -19.77 0.95 -0.11
N ILE A 215 -18.82 1.67 -0.71
CA ILE A 215 -19.03 2.36 -1.99
C ILE A 215 -19.40 1.38 -3.09
N THR A 216 -18.67 0.26 -3.19
CA THR A 216 -18.96 -0.79 -4.18
C THR A 216 -20.32 -1.43 -3.91
N ALA A 217 -20.64 -1.74 -2.65
CA ALA A 217 -21.94 -2.30 -2.28
C ALA A 217 -23.10 -1.35 -2.64
N VAL A 218 -22.97 -0.05 -2.34
CA VAL A 218 -23.97 0.97 -2.69
C VAL A 218 -24.09 1.11 -4.21
N ALA A 219 -22.98 1.19 -4.93
CA ALA A 219 -22.98 1.32 -6.39
C ALA A 219 -23.71 0.14 -7.07
N VAL A 220 -23.50 -1.08 -6.58
CA VAL A 220 -24.21 -2.27 -7.06
C VAL A 220 -25.68 -2.26 -6.61
N ALA A 221 -25.96 -1.91 -5.35
CA ALA A 221 -27.32 -1.92 -4.80
C ALA A 221 -28.25 -0.94 -5.52
N VAL A 222 -27.75 0.23 -5.94
CA VAL A 222 -28.52 1.22 -6.71
C VAL A 222 -29.04 0.65 -8.04
N ILE A 223 -28.37 -0.35 -8.60
CA ILE A 223 -28.82 -1.05 -9.83
C ILE A 223 -29.63 -2.29 -9.48
N VAL A 224 -29.11 -3.12 -8.59
CA VAL A 224 -29.69 -4.43 -8.28
C VAL A 224 -31.04 -4.30 -7.60
N VAL A 225 -31.19 -3.41 -6.61
CA VAL A 225 -32.44 -3.29 -5.86
C VAL A 225 -33.60 -2.88 -6.77
N PRO A 226 -33.53 -1.78 -7.54
CA PRO A 226 -34.60 -1.43 -8.47
C PRO A 226 -34.81 -2.48 -9.56
N GLY A 227 -33.73 -3.05 -10.11
CA GLY A 227 -33.83 -4.05 -11.16
C GLY A 227 -34.53 -5.33 -10.72
N VAL A 228 -34.24 -5.82 -9.51
CA VAL A 228 -34.96 -6.95 -8.90
C VAL A 228 -36.42 -6.59 -8.65
N LEU A 229 -36.72 -5.41 -8.09
CA LEU A 229 -38.10 -4.97 -7.87
C LEU A 229 -38.91 -4.93 -9.18
N VAL A 230 -38.32 -4.42 -10.27
CA VAL A 230 -38.95 -4.40 -11.60
C VAL A 230 -39.12 -5.81 -12.17
N ALA A 231 -38.10 -6.66 -12.06
CA ALA A 231 -38.14 -8.03 -12.57
C ALA A 231 -39.25 -8.87 -11.89
N PHE A 232 -39.56 -8.58 -10.63
CA PHE A 232 -40.57 -9.29 -9.85
C PHE A 232 -41.91 -8.55 -9.71
N ALA A 233 -42.06 -7.35 -10.25
CA ALA A 233 -43.26 -6.51 -10.05
C ALA A 233 -44.57 -7.17 -10.52
N SER A 234 -44.49 -8.08 -11.50
CA SER A 234 -45.64 -8.78 -12.08
C SER A 234 -45.66 -10.29 -11.79
N VAL A 235 -44.74 -10.78 -10.94
CA VAL A 235 -44.64 -12.20 -10.63
C VAL A 235 -45.57 -12.55 -9.46
N ASP A 236 -46.42 -13.55 -9.65
CA ASP A 236 -47.22 -14.11 -8.56
C ASP A 236 -46.29 -14.67 -7.46
N PRO A 237 -46.38 -14.19 -6.20
CA PRO A 237 -45.57 -14.69 -5.09
C PRO A 237 -45.65 -16.21 -4.89
N ALA A 238 -46.81 -16.82 -5.15
CA ALA A 238 -46.96 -18.27 -5.03
C ALA A 238 -46.22 -19.03 -6.12
N ALA A 239 -46.15 -18.49 -7.34
CA ALA A 239 -45.35 -19.03 -8.45
C ALA A 239 -43.85 -18.83 -8.20
N ALA A 240 -43.44 -17.64 -7.73
CA ALA A 240 -42.07 -17.34 -7.36
C ALA A 240 -41.53 -18.30 -6.28
N ALA A 241 -42.35 -18.59 -5.25
CA ALA A 241 -41.99 -19.51 -4.18
C ALA A 241 -41.76 -20.96 -4.66
N ARG A 242 -42.37 -21.36 -5.78
CA ARG A 242 -42.15 -22.67 -6.41
C ARG A 242 -41.00 -22.66 -7.43
N GLY A 243 -40.39 -21.50 -7.69
CA GLY A 243 -39.35 -21.34 -8.70
C GLY A 243 -39.89 -21.19 -10.13
N ASP A 244 -41.21 -21.07 -10.30
CA ASP A 244 -41.86 -20.91 -11.61
C ASP A 244 -41.79 -19.44 -12.07
N LEU A 245 -40.58 -18.98 -12.42
CA LEU A 245 -40.35 -17.61 -12.86
C LEU A 245 -40.70 -17.44 -14.35
N PRO A 246 -41.54 -16.46 -14.71
CA PRO A 246 -41.82 -16.18 -16.10
C PRO A 246 -40.55 -15.69 -16.83
N ALA A 247 -40.46 -15.95 -18.13
CA ALA A 247 -39.30 -15.58 -18.95
C ALA A 247 -38.96 -14.08 -18.83
N GLY A 248 -39.97 -13.20 -18.71
CA GLY A 248 -39.76 -11.76 -18.51
C GLY A 248 -39.00 -11.43 -17.22
N ALA A 249 -39.30 -12.12 -16.10
CA ALA A 249 -38.59 -11.93 -14.84
C ALA A 249 -37.14 -12.42 -14.93
N MET A 250 -36.91 -13.55 -15.62
CA MET A 250 -35.57 -14.08 -15.86
C MET A 250 -34.72 -13.15 -16.73
N ILE A 251 -35.31 -12.60 -17.80
CA ILE A 251 -34.64 -11.60 -18.66
C ILE A 251 -34.35 -10.33 -17.85
N GLY A 252 -35.32 -9.83 -17.07
CA GLY A 252 -35.14 -8.66 -16.21
C GLY A 252 -34.00 -8.83 -15.20
N LEU A 253 -33.92 -10.00 -14.56
CA LEU A 253 -32.81 -10.37 -13.69
C LEU A 253 -31.49 -10.43 -14.45
N ALA A 254 -31.43 -11.10 -15.60
CA ALA A 254 -30.22 -11.21 -16.40
C ALA A 254 -29.69 -9.83 -16.83
N VAL A 255 -30.56 -8.93 -17.28
CA VAL A 255 -30.22 -7.54 -17.62
C VAL A 255 -29.72 -6.79 -16.39
N THR A 256 -30.40 -6.92 -15.26
CA THR A 256 -29.99 -6.28 -14.00
C THR A 256 -28.60 -6.75 -13.56
N MET A 257 -28.34 -8.06 -13.63
CA MET A 257 -27.03 -8.64 -13.32
C MET A 257 -25.95 -8.18 -14.30
N LEU A 258 -26.26 -8.07 -15.59
CA LEU A 258 -25.34 -7.54 -16.59
C LEU A 258 -24.99 -6.08 -16.30
N LEU A 259 -25.98 -5.24 -15.96
CA LEU A 259 -25.73 -3.84 -15.60
C LEU A 259 -24.91 -3.73 -14.31
N ALA A 260 -25.21 -4.55 -13.29
CA ALA A 260 -24.44 -4.60 -12.06
C ALA A 260 -22.98 -5.00 -12.31
N LEU A 261 -22.75 -5.98 -13.19
CA LEU A 261 -21.43 -6.40 -13.63
C LEU A 261 -20.67 -5.25 -14.33
N LEU A 262 -21.33 -4.53 -15.24
CA LEU A 262 -20.73 -3.38 -15.91
C LEU A 262 -20.33 -2.27 -14.93
N VAL A 263 -21.20 -1.95 -13.96
CA VAL A 263 -20.88 -0.99 -12.89
C VAL A 263 -19.70 -1.48 -12.07
N ALA A 264 -19.66 -2.76 -11.68
CA ALA A 264 -18.54 -3.33 -10.94
C ALA A 264 -17.23 -3.27 -11.74
N LEU A 265 -17.26 -3.52 -13.05
CA LEU A 265 -16.09 -3.40 -13.94
C LEU A 265 -15.55 -1.96 -14.02
N ILE A 266 -16.40 -0.95 -13.85
CA ILE A 266 -15.98 0.45 -13.88
C ILE A 266 -15.50 0.90 -12.49
N VAL A 267 -16.29 0.61 -11.45
CA VAL A 267 -15.98 1.03 -10.08
C VAL A 267 -14.72 0.36 -9.56
N GLY A 268 -14.54 -0.94 -9.83
CA GLY A 268 -13.42 -1.73 -9.33
C GLY A 268 -12.04 -1.10 -9.61
N PRO A 269 -11.65 -0.87 -10.87
CA PRO A 269 -10.38 -0.24 -11.21
C PRO A 269 -10.22 1.19 -10.65
N LEU A 270 -11.32 1.96 -10.56
CA LEU A 270 -11.29 3.34 -10.08
C LEU A 270 -11.00 3.44 -8.58
N THR A 271 -11.51 2.49 -7.78
CA THR A 271 -11.32 2.44 -6.32
C THR A 271 -10.14 1.57 -5.91
N MET A 272 -9.67 0.68 -6.79
CA MET A 272 -8.59 -0.27 -6.53
C MET A 272 -7.37 0.38 -5.87
N LEU A 273 -6.87 1.49 -6.44
CA LEU A 273 -5.63 2.10 -5.97
C LEU A 273 -5.77 2.83 -4.63
N TRP A 274 -6.98 3.10 -4.14
CA TRP A 274 -7.18 3.85 -2.89
C TRP A 274 -6.68 3.04 -1.68
N ASN A 275 -6.96 1.75 -1.68
CA ASN A 275 -6.50 0.84 -0.63
C ASN A 275 -4.97 0.77 -0.61
N TRP A 276 -4.36 0.70 -1.78
CA TRP A 276 -2.91 0.62 -1.95
C TRP A 276 -2.20 1.94 -1.59
N THR A 277 -2.76 3.10 -1.94
CA THR A 277 -2.18 4.41 -1.58
C THR A 277 -2.16 4.64 -0.07
N VAL A 278 -3.21 4.24 0.64
CA VAL A 278 -3.23 4.30 2.10
C VAL A 278 -2.27 3.29 2.71
N ALA A 279 -2.23 2.05 2.19
CA ALA A 279 -1.33 1.01 2.67
C ALA A 279 0.16 1.38 2.52
N ASP A 280 0.54 1.98 1.40
CA ASP A 280 1.91 2.45 1.12
C ASP A 280 2.24 3.79 1.82
N ARG A 281 1.30 4.35 2.60
CA ARG A 281 1.43 5.62 3.33
C ARG A 281 1.82 6.83 2.48
N ARG A 282 1.62 6.79 1.16
CA ARG A 282 1.94 7.89 0.25
C ARG A 282 1.14 9.17 0.51
N ALA A 283 -0.04 9.02 1.08
CA ALA A 283 -0.92 10.13 1.40
C ALA A 283 -1.76 9.82 2.63
N PRO A 284 -2.15 10.83 3.42
CA PRO A 284 -3.12 10.64 4.49
C PRO A 284 -4.46 10.19 3.93
N PHE A 285 -5.27 9.55 4.77
CA PHE A 285 -6.50 8.83 4.40
C PHE A 285 -7.36 9.54 3.33
N GLY A 286 -7.71 10.82 3.52
CA GLY A 286 -8.54 11.56 2.56
C GLY A 286 -7.81 11.91 1.25
N ALA A 287 -6.54 12.32 1.33
CA ALA A 287 -5.74 12.65 0.16
C ALA A 287 -5.41 11.40 -0.69
N ALA A 288 -5.33 10.23 -0.05
CA ALA A 288 -5.07 8.95 -0.70
C ALA A 288 -6.15 8.57 -1.71
N ILE A 289 -7.40 9.00 -1.50
CA ILE A 289 -8.50 8.87 -2.47
C ILE A 289 -8.17 9.69 -3.72
N GLY A 290 -7.82 10.97 -3.56
CA GLY A 290 -7.51 11.85 -4.69
C GLY A 290 -6.26 11.43 -5.47
N VAL A 291 -5.22 10.93 -4.78
CA VAL A 291 -4.01 10.39 -5.42
C VAL A 291 -4.35 9.08 -6.17
N GLY A 292 -5.01 8.14 -5.49
CA GLY A 292 -5.38 6.85 -6.06
C GLY A 292 -6.33 6.99 -7.24
N PHE A 293 -7.32 7.88 -7.14
CA PHE A 293 -8.29 8.14 -8.21
C PHE A 293 -7.63 8.76 -9.46
N ARG A 294 -6.73 9.74 -9.29
CA ARG A 294 -5.98 10.33 -10.43
C ARG A 294 -5.09 9.29 -11.11
N ALA A 295 -4.38 8.48 -10.33
CA ALA A 295 -3.55 7.40 -10.86
C ALA A 295 -4.40 6.32 -11.58
N ALA A 296 -5.57 6.00 -11.03
CA ALA A 296 -6.50 5.03 -11.61
C ALA A 296 -7.10 5.54 -12.92
N LEU A 297 -7.51 6.81 -13.00
CA LEU A 297 -8.01 7.42 -14.24
C LEU A 297 -6.96 7.42 -15.35
N ARG A 298 -5.71 7.79 -15.03
CA ARG A 298 -4.59 7.77 -15.99
C ARG A 298 -4.32 6.37 -16.55
N ASN A 299 -4.58 5.34 -15.76
CA ASN A 299 -4.30 3.94 -16.09
C ASN A 299 -5.56 3.08 -16.17
N PHE A 300 -6.73 3.66 -16.45
CA PHE A 300 -8.01 2.97 -16.30
C PHE A 300 -8.09 1.70 -17.14
N PHE A 301 -7.78 1.78 -18.44
CA PHE A 301 -7.83 0.63 -19.34
C PHE A 301 -6.78 -0.45 -18.99
N PRO A 302 -5.50 -0.12 -18.70
CA PRO A 302 -4.55 -1.08 -18.17
C PRO A 302 -5.02 -1.79 -16.89
N LEU A 303 -5.57 -1.06 -15.92
CA LEU A 303 -6.06 -1.64 -14.67
C LEU A 303 -7.30 -2.50 -14.89
N LEU A 304 -8.21 -2.09 -15.78
CA LEU A 304 -9.36 -2.89 -16.19
C LEU A 304 -8.89 -4.19 -16.86
N GLY A 305 -7.96 -4.10 -17.82
CA GLY A 305 -7.38 -5.25 -18.50
C GLY A 305 -6.65 -6.20 -17.54
N LEU A 306 -5.93 -5.66 -16.56
CA LEU A 306 -5.32 -6.45 -15.50
C LEU A 306 -6.36 -7.23 -14.69
N ASN A 307 -7.42 -6.57 -14.23
CA ASN A 307 -8.49 -7.23 -13.46
C ASN A 307 -9.20 -8.31 -14.28
N ILE A 308 -9.53 -8.03 -15.55
CA ILE A 308 -10.14 -9.01 -16.45
C ILE A 308 -9.21 -10.20 -16.67
N LEU A 309 -7.93 -9.95 -16.98
CA LEU A 309 -6.98 -11.02 -17.27
C LEU A 309 -6.68 -11.88 -16.05
N LEU A 310 -6.49 -11.27 -14.87
CA LEU A 310 -6.37 -12.02 -13.61
C LEU A 310 -7.64 -12.82 -13.30
N GLY A 311 -8.82 -12.26 -13.57
CA GLY A 311 -10.10 -12.97 -13.44
C GLY A 311 -10.19 -14.19 -14.37
N LEU A 312 -9.79 -14.05 -15.63
CA LEU A 312 -9.76 -15.14 -16.60
C LEU A 312 -8.71 -16.21 -16.24
N ILE A 313 -7.51 -15.80 -15.84
CA ILE A 313 -6.46 -16.71 -15.34
C ILE A 313 -6.98 -17.50 -14.15
N THR A 314 -7.63 -16.82 -13.19
CA THR A 314 -8.24 -17.46 -12.03
C THR A 314 -9.30 -18.46 -12.44
N LEU A 315 -10.25 -18.05 -13.28
CA LEU A 315 -11.32 -18.92 -13.77
C LEU A 315 -10.79 -20.19 -14.41
N VAL A 316 -9.86 -20.05 -15.37
CA VAL A 316 -9.28 -21.19 -16.11
C VAL A 316 -8.52 -22.12 -15.17
N LEU A 317 -7.66 -21.58 -14.32
CA LEU A 317 -6.83 -22.41 -13.44
C LEU A 317 -7.66 -23.09 -12.35
N VAL A 318 -8.66 -22.41 -11.79
CA VAL A 318 -9.57 -23.00 -10.80
C VAL A 318 -10.36 -24.15 -11.39
N VAL A 319 -10.90 -24.00 -12.60
CA VAL A 319 -11.65 -25.07 -13.27
C VAL A 319 -10.78 -26.28 -13.56
N ILE A 320 -9.58 -26.08 -14.13
CA ILE A 320 -8.67 -27.18 -14.51
C ILE A 320 -8.14 -27.93 -13.28
N THR A 321 -7.90 -27.22 -12.17
CA THR A 321 -7.27 -27.79 -10.96
C THR A 321 -8.27 -28.12 -9.84
N PHE A 322 -9.58 -28.05 -10.11
CA PHE A 322 -10.63 -28.21 -9.11
C PHE A 322 -10.43 -27.33 -7.86
N GLY A 323 -10.01 -26.07 -8.08
CA GLY A 323 -9.81 -25.07 -7.04
C GLY A 323 -8.44 -25.06 -6.37
N LEU A 324 -7.57 -26.06 -6.59
CA LEU A 324 -6.23 -26.09 -5.98
C LEU A 324 -5.36 -24.90 -6.41
N ALA A 325 -5.55 -24.38 -7.63
CA ALA A 325 -4.83 -23.20 -8.11
C ALA A 325 -5.11 -21.93 -7.27
N LEU A 326 -6.18 -21.86 -6.49
CA LEU A 326 -6.45 -20.71 -5.60
C LEU A 326 -5.29 -20.45 -4.63
N LEU A 327 -4.58 -21.51 -4.23
CA LEU A 327 -3.41 -21.42 -3.34
C LEU A 327 -2.28 -20.54 -3.90
N VAL A 328 -2.20 -20.42 -5.23
CA VAL A 328 -1.15 -19.68 -5.93
C VAL A 328 -1.72 -18.44 -6.61
N VAL A 329 -2.90 -18.54 -7.24
CA VAL A 329 -3.45 -17.45 -8.05
C VAL A 329 -3.93 -16.28 -7.19
N LEU A 330 -4.49 -16.54 -6.00
CA LEU A 330 -4.89 -15.47 -5.07
C LEU A 330 -3.68 -14.62 -4.66
N PRO A 331 -2.59 -15.17 -4.09
CA PRO A 331 -1.42 -14.36 -3.75
C PRO A 331 -0.74 -13.76 -4.98
N ALA A 332 -0.71 -14.47 -6.13
CA ALA A 332 -0.17 -13.91 -7.36
C ALA A 332 -0.95 -12.67 -7.83
N SER A 333 -2.27 -12.67 -7.66
CA SER A 333 -3.13 -11.54 -7.99
C SER A 333 -2.82 -10.34 -7.10
N TYR A 334 -2.67 -10.53 -5.78
CA TYR A 334 -2.31 -9.42 -4.87
C TYR A 334 -0.92 -8.86 -5.16
N ASN A 335 0.07 -9.72 -5.42
CA ASN A 335 1.40 -9.28 -5.81
C ASN A 335 1.37 -8.52 -7.14
N ALA A 336 0.64 -9.02 -8.16
CA ALA A 336 0.49 -8.32 -9.43
C ALA A 336 -0.18 -6.94 -9.27
N GLN A 337 -1.21 -6.86 -8.43
CA GLN A 337 -1.89 -5.60 -8.12
C GLN A 337 -0.97 -4.61 -7.38
N ALA A 338 -0.14 -5.07 -6.44
CA ALA A 338 0.82 -4.22 -5.75
C ALA A 338 1.88 -3.67 -6.73
N HIS A 339 2.34 -4.50 -7.67
CA HIS A 339 3.27 -4.10 -8.72
C HIS A 339 2.65 -3.07 -9.66
N ALA A 340 1.43 -3.34 -10.14
CA ALA A 340 0.67 -2.41 -10.97
C ALA A 340 0.39 -1.09 -10.24
N TYR A 341 0.09 -1.14 -8.94
CA TYR A 341 -0.07 0.05 -8.11
C TYR A 341 1.21 0.89 -8.12
N ARG A 342 2.38 0.31 -7.80
CA ARG A 342 3.65 1.04 -7.82
C ARG A 342 3.98 1.60 -9.19
N GLN A 343 3.68 0.87 -10.26
CA GLN A 343 3.79 1.40 -11.62
C GLN A 343 2.89 2.62 -11.84
N ALA A 344 1.63 2.56 -11.44
CA ALA A 344 0.64 3.61 -11.65
C ALA A 344 1.00 4.92 -10.94
N VAL A 345 1.57 4.83 -9.73
CA VAL A 345 1.98 6.00 -8.93
C VAL A 345 3.43 6.44 -9.16
N GLY A 346 4.15 5.81 -10.09
CA GLY A 346 5.56 6.17 -10.37
C GLY A 346 6.54 5.74 -9.28
N GLY A 347 6.19 4.74 -8.47
CA GLY A 347 7.04 4.20 -7.42
C GLY A 347 8.17 3.29 -7.92
N VAL A 348 8.96 2.79 -6.99
CA VAL A 348 10.07 1.86 -7.25
C VAL A 348 9.54 0.44 -7.49
N VAL A 349 9.91 -0.13 -8.63
CA VAL A 349 9.55 -1.48 -9.07
C VAL A 349 10.78 -2.27 -9.51
N PRO A 350 10.79 -3.61 -9.40
CA PRO A 350 11.84 -4.44 -9.97
C PRO A 350 12.00 -4.20 -11.48
N ALA A 351 13.24 -4.02 -11.91
CA ALA A 351 13.65 -3.96 -13.29
C ALA A 351 13.28 -5.27 -14.00
N ARG A 352 13.04 -5.17 -15.30
CA ARG A 352 12.74 -6.33 -16.15
C ARG A 352 13.92 -7.29 -16.08
N GLY A 353 13.67 -8.47 -15.54
CA GLY A 353 14.57 -9.62 -15.60
C GLY A 353 14.14 -10.55 -16.71
#